data_AF-A0A844T608-F1
#
_entry.id   AF-A0A844T608-F1
#
_cell.length_a   1.000
_cell.length_b   1.000
_cell.length_c   1.000
_cell.angle_alpha   90.00
_cell.angle_beta   90.00
_cell.angle_gamma   90.00
#
_symmetry.space_group_name_H-M   'P 1'
#
loop_
_entity.id
_entity.type
_entity.pdbx_description
1 polymer ?
#
loop_
_entity_poly.entity_id
_entity_poly.type
_entity_poly.pdbx_seq_one_letter_code
_entity_poly.pdbx_strand_id
1 'polypeptide(L)'
;MGCTVLEFLRVKVLTRRMLPVIAASVVAAIMALVAPAAAEPLDPRYPVCLQKWEWGGSSRTYCSYLSWEDCRASAMGLSAMCLANPYWSGPNPAGTPHGRSAPTRTW
;
A
#
# COMPACT_ATOMS: atom_id res chain seq x y z
N MET A 1 30.39 37.68 37.73
CA MET A 1 29.86 37.48 36.35
C MET A 1 30.26 36.15 35.67
N GLY A 2 31.31 35.43 36.06
CA GLY A 2 31.78 34.24 35.30
C GLY A 2 31.00 32.93 35.51
N CYS A 3 30.36 32.74 36.67
CA CYS A 3 29.65 31.48 36.99
C CYS A 3 28.39 31.28 36.13
N THR A 4 27.60 32.33 35.92
CA THR A 4 26.36 32.27 35.14
C THR A 4 26.63 31.95 33.67
N VAL A 5 27.66 32.55 33.07
CA VAL A 5 28.04 32.32 31.66
C VAL A 5 28.44 30.85 31.43
N LEU A 6 29.19 30.24 32.36
CA LEU A 6 29.61 28.84 32.27
C LEU A 6 28.43 27.87 32.38
N GLU A 7 27.44 28.16 33.22
CA GLU A 7 26.20 27.35 33.32
C GLU A 7 25.34 27.46 32.05
N PHE A 8 25.17 28.67 31.51
CA PHE A 8 24.45 28.88 30.25
C PHE A 8 25.14 28.19 29.05
N LEU A 9 26.48 28.19 29.01
CA LEU A 9 27.27 27.47 28.00
C LEU A 9 27.19 25.95 28.18
N ARG A 10 27.24 25.44 29.42
CA ARG A 10 27.03 24.02 29.72
C ARG A 10 25.63 23.56 29.33
N VAL A 11 24.59 24.33 29.67
CA VAL A 11 23.20 24.06 29.27
C VAL A 11 23.07 24.06 27.75
N LYS A 12 23.57 25.08 27.04
CA LYS A 12 23.51 25.11 25.56
C LYS A 12 24.24 23.95 24.88
N VAL A 13 25.40 23.54 25.40
CA VAL A 13 26.16 22.39 24.88
C VAL A 13 25.44 21.08 25.17
N LEU A 14 24.88 20.93 26.37
CA LEU A 14 24.07 19.78 26.78
C LEU A 14 22.80 19.68 25.94
N THR A 15 22.06 20.77 25.75
CA THR A 15 20.86 20.81 24.90
C THR A 15 21.21 20.53 23.44
N ARG A 16 22.32 21.06 22.89
CA ARG A 16 22.77 20.73 21.52
C ARG A 16 23.13 19.25 21.34
N ARG A 17 23.72 18.63 22.36
CA ARG A 17 24.07 17.20 22.34
C ARG A 17 22.85 16.30 22.53
N MET A 18 21.85 16.76 23.28
CA MET A 18 20.61 16.02 23.51
C MET A 18 19.58 16.19 22.39
N LEU A 19 19.59 17.32 21.67
CA LEU A 19 18.66 17.61 20.57
C LEU A 19 18.58 16.50 19.50
N PRO A 20 19.69 15.95 18.96
CA PRO A 20 19.62 14.88 17.99
C PRO A 20 19.09 13.57 18.58
N VAL A 21 19.35 13.30 19.87
CA VAL A 21 18.85 12.09 20.57
C VAL A 21 17.34 12.19 20.79
N ILE A 22 16.84 13.36 21.18
CA ILE A 22 15.41 13.62 21.35
C ILE A 22 14.70 13.59 19.99
N ALA A 23 15.27 14.22 18.96
CA ALA A 23 14.69 14.18 17.61
C ALA A 23 14.63 12.75 17.04
N ALA A 24 15.69 11.96 17.21
CA ALA A 24 15.73 10.57 16.75
C ALA A 24 14.71 9.68 17.48
N SER A 25 14.55 9.86 18.80
CA SER A 25 13.56 9.09 19.57
C SER A 25 12.12 9.44 19.20
N VAL A 26 11.81 10.73 18.94
CA VAL A 26 10.49 11.15 18.44
C VAL A 26 10.21 10.57 17.05
N VAL A 27 11.18 10.62 16.13
CA VAL A 27 11.02 10.04 14.79
C VAL A 27 10.81 8.52 14.87
N ALA A 28 11.59 7.82 15.69
CA ALA A 28 11.43 6.38 15.89
C ALA A 28 10.06 6.01 16.47
N ALA A 29 9.55 6.79 17.43
CA ALA A 29 8.22 6.60 18.00
C ALA A 29 7.11 6.81 16.95
N ILE A 30 7.24 7.83 16.09
CA ILE A 30 6.29 8.08 15.00
C ILE A 30 6.32 6.94 13.97
N MET A 31 7.51 6.46 13.60
CA MET A 31 7.65 5.34 12.66
C MET A 31 7.05 4.03 13.21
N ALA A 32 7.10 3.80 14.52
CA ALA A 32 6.48 2.63 15.14
C ALA A 32 4.94 2.66 15.11
N LEU A 33 4.33 3.84 14.95
CA LEU A 33 2.88 4.01 14.80
C LEU A 33 2.41 3.82 13.35
N VAL A 34 3.32 3.90 12.37
CA VAL A 34 3.01 3.62 10.97
C VAL A 34 3.11 2.12 10.75
N ALA A 35 2.05 1.39 11.09
CA ALA A 35 1.93 0.01 10.66
C ALA A 35 1.90 -0.01 9.12
N PRO A 36 2.72 -0.83 8.44
CA PRO A 36 2.55 -1.05 7.01
C PRO A 36 1.12 -1.54 6.80
N ALA A 37 0.35 -0.85 5.97
CA ALA A 37 -0.94 -1.35 5.52
C ALA A 37 -0.66 -2.73 4.95
N ALA A 38 -1.11 -3.78 5.65
CA ALA A 38 -0.82 -5.15 5.30
C ALA A 38 -1.45 -5.43 3.93
N ALA A 39 -0.65 -5.25 2.88
CA ALA A 39 -0.94 -5.83 1.59
C ALA A 39 -0.70 -7.32 1.76
N GLU A 40 -1.76 -8.05 2.10
CA GLU A 40 -1.79 -9.50 1.87
C GLU A 40 -1.34 -9.76 0.43
N PRO A 41 -0.65 -10.87 0.14
CA PRO A 41 -0.17 -11.16 -1.19
C PRO A 41 -1.32 -11.08 -2.19
N LEU A 42 -1.37 -10.00 -2.97
CA LEU A 42 -2.35 -9.81 -4.04
C LEU A 42 -2.02 -10.85 -5.10
N ASP A 43 -2.81 -11.91 -5.17
CA ASP A 43 -2.63 -12.97 -6.16
C ASP A 43 -2.91 -12.39 -7.56
N PRO A 44 -1.92 -12.37 -8.47
CA PRO A 44 -2.07 -11.79 -9.79
C PRO A 44 -3.00 -12.60 -10.71
N ARG A 45 -3.53 -13.74 -10.24
CA ARG A 45 -4.47 -14.61 -10.97
C ARG A 45 -5.95 -14.23 -10.78
N TYR A 46 -6.27 -13.22 -9.98
CA TYR A 46 -7.65 -12.81 -9.76
C TYR A 46 -7.86 -11.33 -10.13
N PRO A 47 -8.82 -11.00 -11.01
CA PRO A 47 -9.11 -9.62 -11.43
C PRO A 47 -9.75 -8.75 -10.35
N VAL A 48 -10.43 -9.36 -9.37
CA VAL A 48 -11.24 -8.64 -8.38
C VAL A 48 -10.76 -8.95 -6.96
N CYS A 49 -10.67 -7.90 -6.15
CA CYS A 49 -10.26 -7.94 -4.76
C CYS A 49 -11.38 -7.44 -3.85
N LEU A 50 -11.48 -8.00 -2.65
CA LEU A 50 -12.40 -7.60 -1.59
C LEU A 50 -11.62 -6.98 -0.44
N GLN A 51 -11.78 -5.69 -0.21
CA GLN A 51 -11.20 -4.97 0.91
C GLN A 51 -12.20 -4.92 2.05
N LYS A 52 -11.92 -5.66 3.13
CA LYS A 52 -12.69 -5.69 4.36
C LYS A 52 -12.08 -4.75 5.38
N TRP A 53 -12.88 -3.86 5.93
CA TRP A 53 -12.54 -3.03 7.07
C TRP A 53 -12.88 -3.74 8.37
N GLU A 54 -11.92 -3.78 9.26
CA GLU A 54 -12.07 -4.33 10.60
C GLU A 54 -12.04 -3.20 11.63
N TRP A 55 -12.67 -3.47 12.77
CA TRP A 55 -12.70 -2.54 13.88
C TRP A 55 -11.28 -2.32 14.41
N GLY A 56 -10.92 -1.05 14.64
CA GLY A 56 -9.56 -0.67 15.06
C GLY A 56 -8.67 -0.13 13.95
N GLY A 57 -9.21 0.14 12.76
CA GLY A 57 -8.48 0.78 11.66
C GLY A 57 -7.62 -0.17 10.82
N SER A 58 -7.74 -1.49 11.06
CA SER A 58 -7.16 -2.49 10.18
C SER A 58 -8.03 -2.68 8.93
N SER A 59 -7.37 -2.84 7.79
CA SER A 59 -8.02 -3.21 6.53
C SER A 59 -7.33 -4.43 5.96
N ARG A 60 -8.13 -5.39 5.50
CA ARG A 60 -7.74 -6.72 5.04
C ARG A 60 -8.18 -6.85 3.58
N THR A 61 -7.30 -7.22 2.66
CA THR A 61 -7.60 -7.24 1.22
C THR A 61 -7.44 -8.64 0.64
N TYR A 62 -8.53 -9.21 0.13
CA TYR A 62 -8.59 -10.57 -0.39
C TYR A 62 -8.78 -10.57 -1.91
N CYS A 63 -7.77 -10.99 -2.66
CA CYS A 63 -7.86 -11.11 -4.13
C CYS A 63 -8.00 -12.58 -4.53
N SER A 64 -9.22 -13.10 -4.45
CA SER A 64 -9.57 -14.49 -4.80
C SER A 64 -10.81 -14.58 -5.68
N TYR A 65 -11.28 -13.47 -6.25
CA TYR A 65 -12.52 -13.39 -7.01
C TYR A 65 -12.26 -13.16 -8.50
N LEU A 66 -12.90 -13.98 -9.33
CA LEU A 66 -12.84 -13.88 -10.80
C LEU A 66 -13.91 -12.93 -11.37
N SER A 67 -15.02 -12.74 -10.65
CA SER A 67 -16.13 -11.88 -11.08
C SER A 67 -16.47 -10.83 -10.02
N TRP A 68 -17.02 -9.70 -10.49
CA TRP A 68 -17.55 -8.64 -9.61
C TRP A 68 -18.79 -9.09 -8.85
N GLU A 69 -19.55 -10.01 -9.42
CA GLU A 69 -20.79 -10.52 -8.84
C GLU A 69 -20.48 -11.39 -7.62
N ASP A 70 -19.49 -12.28 -7.73
CA ASP A 70 -19.02 -13.11 -6.61
C ASP A 70 -18.43 -12.26 -5.48
N CYS A 71 -17.67 -11.22 -5.84
CA CYS A 71 -17.15 -10.28 -4.87
C CYS A 71 -18.28 -9.52 -4.16
N ARG A 72 -19.28 -9.04 -4.92
CA ARG A 72 -20.42 -8.31 -4.35
C ARG A 72 -21.24 -9.20 -3.43
N ALA A 73 -21.52 -10.44 -3.84
CA ALA A 73 -22.21 -11.43 -3.03
C ALA A 73 -21.47 -11.68 -1.71
N SER A 74 -20.13 -11.77 -1.76
CA SER A 74 -19.28 -11.94 -0.58
C SER A 74 -19.16 -10.66 0.26
N ALA A 75 -19.27 -9.48 -0.33
CA ALA A 75 -19.22 -8.21 0.38
C ALA A 75 -20.53 -7.88 1.11
N MET A 76 -21.66 -8.47 0.68
CA MET A 76 -22.95 -8.23 1.33
C MET A 76 -22.92 -8.66 2.80
N GLY A 77 -23.28 -7.74 3.70
CA GLY A 77 -23.30 -8.00 5.15
C GLY A 77 -21.96 -7.86 5.85
N LEU A 78 -20.88 -7.54 5.12
CA LEU A 78 -19.57 -7.21 5.67
C LEU A 78 -19.29 -5.72 5.46
N SER A 79 -18.51 -5.12 6.36
CA SER A 79 -17.84 -3.84 6.10
C SER A 79 -16.74 -4.08 5.08
N ALA A 80 -17.09 -4.30 3.81
CA ALA A 80 -16.14 -4.56 2.73
C ALA A 80 -16.52 -3.87 1.42
N MET A 81 -15.53 -3.54 0.60
CA MET A 81 -15.72 -3.06 -0.77
C MET A 81 -14.96 -3.90 -1.80
N CYS A 82 -15.49 -3.95 -3.02
CA CYS A 82 -14.82 -4.59 -4.14
C CYS A 82 -13.96 -3.59 -4.90
N LEU A 83 -12.73 -3.97 -5.23
CA LEU A 83 -11.76 -3.18 -5.97
C LEU A 83 -11.18 -4.00 -7.14
N ALA A 84 -10.72 -3.32 -8.18
CA ALA A 84 -9.98 -3.95 -9.27
C ALA A 84 -8.56 -4.28 -8.81
N ASN A 85 -8.05 -5.47 -9.16
CA ASN A 85 -6.68 -5.85 -8.85
C ASN A 85 -5.70 -5.11 -9.79
N PRO A 86 -4.82 -4.24 -9.27
CA PRO A 86 -3.83 -3.55 -10.11
C PRO A 86 -2.74 -4.48 -10.67
N TYR A 87 -2.54 -5.65 -10.06
CA TYR A 87 -1.58 -6.67 -10.50
C TYR A 87 -2.17 -7.69 -11.48
N TRP A 88 -3.46 -7.56 -11.81
CA TRP A 88 -4.10 -8.42 -12.80
C TRP A 88 -3.61 -8.05 -14.19
N SER A 89 -2.78 -8.90 -14.78
CA SER A 89 -2.25 -8.70 -16.14
C SER A 89 -3.20 -9.17 -17.24
N GLY A 90 -4.37 -9.74 -16.88
CA GLY A 90 -5.40 -10.21 -17.80
C GLY A 90 -4.95 -11.22 -18.87
N PRO A 91 -5.89 -11.87 -19.56
CA PRO A 91 -5.61 -12.39 -20.89
C PRO A 91 -5.40 -11.17 -21.81
N ASN A 92 -4.18 -10.98 -22.29
CA ASN A 92 -3.88 -9.95 -23.28
C ASN A 92 -4.81 -10.12 -24.49
N PRO A 93 -5.65 -9.14 -24.87
CA PRO A 93 -6.44 -9.23 -26.10
C PRO A 93 -5.57 -9.15 -27.38
N ALA A 94 -4.25 -9.01 -27.26
CA ALA A 94 -3.29 -9.04 -28.39
C ALA A 94 -3.08 -10.46 -28.97
N GLY A 95 -4.18 -11.17 -29.16
CA GLY A 95 -4.28 -12.38 -29.94
C GLY A 95 -5.43 -12.27 -30.93
N THR A 96 -5.72 -11.09 -31.49
CA THR A 96 -6.27 -11.11 -32.85
C THR A 96 -5.16 -11.70 -33.70
N PRO A 97 -5.31 -12.88 -34.32
CA PRO A 97 -4.45 -13.21 -35.43
C PRO A 97 -4.76 -12.09 -36.43
N HIS A 98 -3.83 -11.14 -36.61
CA HIS A 98 -3.73 -10.46 -37.88
C HIS A 98 -3.35 -11.56 -38.85
N GLY A 99 -4.40 -12.28 -39.28
CA GLY A 99 -4.38 -13.23 -40.36
C GLY A 99 -3.69 -12.49 -41.47
N ARG A 100 -2.45 -12.92 -41.71
CA ARG A 100 -1.65 -12.53 -42.85
C ARG A 100 -2.47 -12.98 -44.06
N SER A 101 -3.33 -12.09 -44.56
CA SER A 101 -3.96 -12.24 -45.87
C SER A 101 -2.84 -12.16 -46.89
N ALA A 102 -2.18 -13.29 -47.12
CA ALA A 102 -1.29 -13.48 -48.25
C ALA A 102 -2.12 -13.31 -49.53
N PRO A 103 -1.58 -12.63 -50.55
CA PRO A 103 -2.38 -12.12 -51.67
C PRO A 103 -2.62 -13.23 -52.70
N THR A 104 -3.90 -13.51 -53.02
CA THR A 104 -4.24 -14.28 -54.21
C THR A 104 -5.05 -13.43 -55.17
N ARG A 105 -4.32 -12.95 -56.17
CA ARG A 105 -4.72 -12.47 -57.49
C ARG A 105 -5.76 -13.40 -58.12
N THR A 106 -6.88 -12.86 -58.61
CA THR A 106 -7.58 -13.15 -59.90
C THR A 106 -8.96 -12.51 -59.89
N TRP A 107 -9.18 -11.47 -60.71
CA TRP A 107 -10.16 -11.39 -61.80
C TRP A 107 -9.68 -10.30 -62.76
#